data_AF-A0A0E9MDJ5-F1
#
_entry.id   AF-A0A0E9MDJ5-F1
#
_cell.length_a   1.000
_cell.length_b   1.000
_cell.length_c   1.000
_cell.angle_alpha   90.00
_cell.angle_beta   90.00
_cell.angle_gamma   90.00
#
_symmetry.space_group_name_H-M   'P 1'
#
loop_
_entity.id
_entity.type
_entity.pdbx_description
1 polymer ?
#
loop_
_entity_poly.entity_id
_entity_poly.type
_entity_poly.pdbx_seq_one_letter_code
_entity_poly.pdbx_strand_id
1 'polypeptide(L)'
;MEGAHSYMTSTAPATEGLFRLLNSYGWHKMQAFVELTKSRTREELDKHKENFSSTDVAREVIAGSILQIAYVAIERYAVRKGKSDNALYFESEINRLIQENPKARSKRAFLLPEEFCVGRDIGHLPMGMIVYAGRNQYNHFGEKRLSVLNEVVFNHLHNLWPAPGNGLSFNLYGDKHFHSYSVLAALGWTDNTKELGYPAYKQDLSDVLEIEH
;
A
#
# COMPACT_ATOMS: atom_id res chain seq x y z
N MET A 1 12.26 27.85 0.08
CA MET A 1 12.35 26.39 -0.12
C MET A 1 11.10 25.79 0.47
N GLU A 2 10.40 24.93 -0.27
CA GLU A 2 9.26 24.18 0.24
C GLU A 2 9.75 23.21 1.32
N GLY A 3 9.23 23.30 2.54
CA GLY A 3 9.61 22.45 3.68
C GLY A 3 8.55 21.38 3.97
N ALA A 4 8.88 20.39 4.81
CA ALA A 4 7.99 19.28 5.17
C ALA A 4 6.60 19.74 5.63
N HIS A 5 6.54 20.74 6.52
CA HIS A 5 5.29 21.33 7.00
C HIS A 5 4.49 21.97 5.85
N SER A 6 5.14 22.76 4.99
CA SER A 6 4.51 23.38 3.82
C SER A 6 3.91 22.35 2.87
N TYR A 7 4.60 21.24 2.64
CA TYR A 7 4.12 20.15 1.79
C TYR A 7 2.89 19.47 2.38
N MET A 8 2.94 19.13 3.69
CA MET A 8 1.81 18.50 4.38
C MET A 8 0.59 19.41 4.40
N THR A 9 0.75 20.70 4.69
CA THR A 9 -0.33 21.68 4.66
C THR A 9 -0.92 21.86 3.27
N SER A 10 -0.07 21.94 2.23
CA SER A 10 -0.54 22.17 0.86
C SER A 10 -1.24 20.95 0.25
N THR A 11 -0.81 19.75 0.62
CA THR A 11 -1.41 18.50 0.11
C THR A 11 -2.61 18.03 0.94
N ALA A 12 -2.75 18.49 2.19
CA ALA A 12 -3.82 18.06 3.10
C ALA A 12 -5.23 18.08 2.48
N PRO A 13 -5.70 19.15 1.81
CA PRO A 13 -7.05 19.16 1.24
C PRO A 13 -7.28 18.08 0.19
N ALA A 14 -6.29 17.84 -0.66
CA ALA A 14 -6.36 16.81 -1.70
C ALA A 14 -6.33 15.41 -1.07
N THR A 15 -5.41 15.17 -0.13
CA THR A 15 -5.27 13.89 0.54
C THR A 15 -6.51 13.54 1.35
N GLU A 16 -7.03 14.47 2.14
CA GLU A 16 -8.27 14.28 2.91
C GLU A 16 -9.45 13.99 1.98
N GLY A 17 -9.56 14.73 0.85
CA GLY A 17 -10.56 14.46 -0.18
C GLY A 17 -10.46 13.04 -0.76
N LEU A 18 -9.25 12.55 -1.01
CA LEU A 18 -9.02 11.17 -1.47
C LEU A 18 -9.47 10.14 -0.42
N PHE A 19 -9.19 10.36 0.86
CA PHE A 19 -9.66 9.48 1.93
C PHE A 19 -11.19 9.46 2.05
N ARG A 20 -11.84 10.62 1.98
CA ARG A 20 -13.30 10.72 1.97
C ARG A 20 -13.91 9.98 0.77
N LEU A 21 -13.32 10.14 -0.41
CA LEU A 21 -13.75 9.41 -1.61
C LEU A 21 -13.53 7.90 -1.46
N LEU A 22 -12.38 7.49 -0.92
CA LEU A 22 -12.08 6.08 -0.67
C LEU A 22 -13.15 5.43 0.23
N ASN A 23 -13.60 6.15 1.27
CA ASN A 23 -14.67 5.70 2.16
C ASN A 23 -16.02 5.60 1.43
N SER A 24 -16.39 6.58 0.60
CA SER A 24 -17.65 6.49 -0.17
C SER A 24 -17.69 5.28 -1.10
N TYR A 25 -16.55 4.92 -1.71
CA TYR A 25 -16.45 3.71 -2.54
C TYR A 25 -16.57 2.42 -1.72
N GLY A 26 -16.16 2.43 -0.44
CA GLY A 26 -16.42 1.34 0.49
C GLY A 26 -17.92 1.10 0.71
N TRP A 27 -18.69 2.17 0.91
CA TRP A 27 -20.14 2.10 1.05
C TRP A 27 -20.84 1.66 -0.23
N HIS A 28 -20.44 2.18 -1.39
CA HIS A 28 -20.97 1.73 -2.69
C HIS A 28 -20.74 0.24 -2.89
N LYS A 29 -19.57 -0.28 -2.52
CA LYS A 29 -19.27 -1.72 -2.59
C LYS A 29 -20.20 -2.54 -1.69
N MET A 30 -20.44 -2.08 -0.47
CA MET A 30 -21.35 -2.75 0.47
C MET A 30 -22.80 -2.77 -0.06
N GLN A 31 -23.27 -1.64 -0.60
CA GLN A 31 -24.59 -1.55 -1.23
C GLN A 31 -24.70 -2.50 -2.43
N ALA A 32 -23.71 -2.49 -3.31
CA ALA A 32 -23.66 -3.40 -4.46
C ALA A 32 -23.65 -4.88 -4.04
N PHE A 33 -22.96 -5.23 -2.94
CA PHE A 33 -22.97 -6.58 -2.39
C PHE A 33 -24.37 -6.98 -1.89
N VAL A 34 -25.06 -6.09 -1.18
CA VAL A 34 -26.45 -6.32 -0.75
C VAL A 34 -27.37 -6.47 -1.96
N GLU A 35 -27.19 -5.68 -3.01
CA GLU A 35 -27.97 -5.80 -4.25
C GLU A 35 -27.72 -7.15 -4.97
N LEU A 36 -26.46 -7.59 -5.05
CA LEU A 36 -26.09 -8.90 -5.60
C LEU A 36 -26.79 -10.06 -4.88
N THR A 37 -26.92 -9.99 -3.55
CA THR A 37 -27.64 -11.03 -2.78
C THR A 37 -29.16 -11.05 -3.05
N LYS A 38 -29.70 -9.99 -3.65
CA LYS A 38 -31.12 -9.86 -4.01
C LYS A 38 -31.39 -10.16 -5.48
N SER A 39 -30.37 -10.21 -6.34
CA SER A 39 -30.50 -10.49 -7.77
C SER A 39 -31.11 -11.88 -8.00
N ARG A 40 -32.06 -11.99 -8.93
CA ARG A 40 -32.77 -13.25 -9.22
C ARG A 40 -32.47 -13.81 -10.60
N THR A 41 -31.91 -12.98 -11.48
CA THR A 41 -31.60 -13.35 -12.86
C THR A 41 -30.10 -13.26 -13.15
N ARG A 42 -29.66 -14.01 -14.17
CA ARG A 42 -28.26 -14.02 -14.62
C ARG A 42 -27.82 -12.67 -15.21
N GLU A 43 -28.71 -11.98 -15.93
CA GLU A 43 -28.45 -10.67 -16.52
C GLU A 43 -28.29 -9.58 -15.45
N GLU A 44 -29.11 -9.59 -14.39
CA GLU A 44 -28.93 -8.72 -13.22
C GLU A 44 -27.57 -8.98 -12.56
N LEU A 45 -27.22 -10.25 -12.33
CA LEU A 45 -25.95 -10.63 -11.72
C LEU A 45 -24.76 -10.13 -12.53
N ASP A 46 -24.78 -10.25 -13.86
CA ASP A 46 -23.67 -9.84 -14.71
C ASP A 46 -23.51 -8.31 -14.75
N LYS A 47 -24.61 -7.56 -14.80
CA LYS A 47 -24.59 -6.09 -14.69
C LYS A 47 -24.04 -5.61 -13.33
N HIS A 48 -24.43 -6.27 -12.23
CA HIS A 48 -23.92 -5.94 -10.91
C HIS A 48 -22.43 -6.31 -10.75
N LYS A 49 -21.96 -7.40 -11.36
CA LYS A 49 -20.53 -7.76 -11.38
C LYS A 49 -19.67 -6.74 -12.12
N GLU A 50 -20.14 -6.21 -13.26
CA GLU A 50 -19.41 -5.16 -14.00
C GLU A 50 -19.26 -3.88 -13.17
N ASN A 51 -20.34 -3.43 -12.53
CA ASN A 51 -20.31 -2.27 -11.63
C ASN A 51 -19.42 -2.52 -10.40
N PHE A 52 -19.41 -3.74 -9.86
CA PHE A 52 -18.55 -4.13 -8.76
C PHE A 52 -17.06 -4.08 -9.15
N SER A 53 -16.73 -4.56 -10.35
CA SER A 53 -15.38 -4.54 -10.89
C SER A 53 -14.86 -3.11 -11.10
N SER A 54 -15.68 -2.22 -11.68
CA SER A 54 -15.29 -0.82 -11.89
C SER A 54 -15.12 -0.04 -10.59
N THR A 55 -15.98 -0.29 -9.59
CA THR A 55 -15.88 0.28 -8.24
C THR A 55 -14.59 -0.16 -7.54
N ASP A 56 -14.20 -1.43 -7.70
CA ASP A 56 -12.94 -1.94 -7.14
C ASP A 56 -11.72 -1.30 -7.82
N VAL A 57 -11.73 -1.14 -9.14
CA VAL A 57 -10.64 -0.43 -9.86
C VAL A 57 -10.54 1.02 -9.40
N ALA A 58 -11.66 1.74 -9.28
CA ALA A 58 -11.65 3.13 -8.81
C ALA A 58 -11.05 3.26 -7.40
N ARG A 59 -11.41 2.34 -6.50
CA ARG A 59 -10.85 2.28 -5.14
C ARG A 59 -9.34 2.08 -5.15
N GLU A 60 -8.84 1.19 -6.00
CA GLU A 60 -7.41 0.93 -6.15
C GLU A 60 -6.64 2.15 -6.70
N VAL A 61 -7.24 2.90 -7.63
CA VAL A 61 -6.67 4.14 -8.19
C VAL A 61 -6.60 5.25 -7.14
N ILE A 62 -7.66 5.42 -6.35
CA ILE A 62 -7.67 6.39 -5.23
C ILE A 62 -6.60 6.01 -4.21
N ALA A 63 -6.53 4.73 -3.84
CA ALA A 63 -5.52 4.22 -2.92
C ALA A 63 -4.09 4.43 -3.45
N GLY A 64 -3.87 4.17 -4.74
CA GLY A 64 -2.58 4.42 -5.39
C GLY A 64 -2.18 5.89 -5.38
N SER A 65 -3.15 6.79 -5.53
CA SER A 65 -2.93 8.24 -5.44
C SER A 65 -2.48 8.67 -4.03
N ILE A 66 -3.08 8.10 -2.98
CA ILE A 66 -2.65 8.33 -1.58
C ILE A 66 -1.19 7.87 -1.38
N LEU A 67 -0.85 6.67 -1.89
CA LEU A 67 0.53 6.16 -1.84
C LEU A 67 1.51 7.04 -2.61
N GLN A 68 1.09 7.62 -3.74
CA GLN A 68 1.92 8.53 -4.53
C GLN A 68 2.24 9.83 -3.76
N ILE A 69 1.29 10.37 -3.01
CA ILE A 69 1.51 11.55 -2.15
C ILE A 69 2.43 11.17 -0.98
N ALA A 70 2.17 10.06 -0.29
CA ALA A 70 3.03 9.57 0.80
C ALA A 70 4.47 9.34 0.34
N TYR A 71 4.65 8.73 -0.83
CA TYR A 71 5.95 8.48 -1.42
C TYR A 71 6.75 9.77 -1.59
N VAL A 72 6.13 10.80 -2.18
CA VAL A 72 6.80 12.09 -2.41
C VAL A 72 7.13 12.79 -1.09
N ALA A 73 6.25 12.69 -0.09
CA ALA A 73 6.52 13.21 1.24
C ALA A 73 7.79 12.56 1.84
N ILE A 74 7.85 11.24 1.83
CA ILE A 74 8.95 10.46 2.40
C ILE A 74 10.25 10.73 1.62
N GLU A 75 10.22 10.59 0.31
CA GLU A 75 11.39 10.74 -0.56
C GLU A 75 12.08 12.09 -0.37
N ARG A 76 11.30 13.16 -0.24
CA ARG A 76 11.82 14.54 -0.20
C ARG A 76 12.14 15.04 1.20
N TYR A 77 11.37 14.61 2.20
CA TYR A 77 11.34 15.30 3.48
C TYR A 77 11.54 14.40 4.70
N ALA A 78 11.57 13.06 4.54
CA ALA A 78 11.77 12.18 5.68
C ALA A 78 13.14 12.38 6.35
N VAL A 79 13.14 12.36 7.68
CA VAL A 79 14.36 12.44 8.47
C VAL A 79 14.97 11.04 8.57
N ARG A 80 16.18 10.88 8.04
CA ARG A 80 16.87 9.58 7.95
C ARG A 80 17.56 9.27 9.27
N LYS A 81 17.17 8.16 9.91
CA LYS A 81 17.75 7.67 11.17
C LYS A 81 18.62 6.41 10.99
N GLY A 82 18.83 5.98 9.75
CA GLY A 82 19.44 4.69 9.43
C GLY A 82 18.43 3.54 9.47
N LYS A 83 18.89 2.32 9.16
CA LYS A 83 18.05 1.12 9.18
C LYS A 83 17.80 0.67 10.62
N SER A 84 16.55 0.34 10.94
CA SER A 84 16.20 -0.31 12.21
C SER A 84 16.80 -1.72 12.29
N ASP A 85 16.93 -2.27 13.49
CA ASP A 85 17.36 -3.66 13.69
C ASP A 85 16.47 -4.65 12.92
N ASN A 86 15.17 -4.37 12.85
CA ASN A 86 14.21 -5.15 12.07
C ASN A 86 14.49 -5.09 10.57
N ALA A 87 14.80 -3.91 10.03
CA ALA A 87 15.13 -3.75 8.62
C ALA A 87 16.47 -4.44 8.27
N LEU A 88 17.47 -4.35 9.15
CA LEU A 88 18.74 -5.06 9.03
C LEU A 88 18.55 -6.58 9.08
N TYR A 89 17.74 -7.05 10.03
CA TYR A 89 17.38 -8.46 10.13
C TYR A 89 16.70 -8.95 8.86
N PHE A 90 15.68 -8.23 8.37
CA PHE A 90 14.98 -8.56 7.12
C PHE A 90 15.95 -8.66 5.94
N GLU A 91 16.82 -7.66 5.78
CA GLU A 91 17.83 -7.65 4.72
C GLU A 91 18.79 -8.84 4.82
N SER A 92 19.25 -9.18 6.03
CA SER A 92 20.14 -10.32 6.25
C SER A 92 19.48 -11.66 5.90
N GLU A 93 18.20 -11.82 6.25
CA GLU A 93 17.44 -13.04 6.02
C GLU A 93 17.17 -13.23 4.52
N ILE A 94 16.80 -12.17 3.80
CA ILE A 94 16.64 -12.24 2.34
C ILE A 94 17.98 -12.58 1.66
N ASN A 95 19.09 -12.00 2.12
CA ASN A 95 20.42 -12.33 1.59
C ASN A 95 20.78 -13.80 1.82
N ARG A 96 20.50 -14.34 3.01
CA ARG A 96 20.68 -15.77 3.32
C ARG A 96 19.88 -16.64 2.35
N LEU A 97 18.60 -16.33 2.15
CA LEU A 97 17.73 -17.07 1.23
C LEU A 97 18.19 -16.99 -0.24
N ILE A 98 18.73 -15.85 -0.68
CA ILE A 98 19.30 -15.69 -2.04
C ILE A 98 20.54 -16.57 -2.23
N GLN A 99 21.39 -16.68 -1.20
CA GLN A 99 22.59 -17.51 -1.22
C GLN A 99 22.24 -19.01 -1.23
N GLU A 100 21.30 -19.43 -0.39
CA GLU A 100 20.84 -20.81 -0.27
C GLU A 100 20.04 -21.29 -1.49
N ASN A 101 19.39 -20.38 -2.22
CA ASN A 101 18.57 -20.73 -3.37
C ASN A 101 19.35 -20.61 -4.70
N PRO A 102 19.73 -21.74 -5.34
CA PRO A 102 20.44 -21.70 -6.62
C PRO A 102 19.62 -21.02 -7.73
N LYS A 103 18.28 -21.06 -7.64
CA LYS A 103 17.34 -20.47 -8.61
C LYS A 103 16.96 -19.02 -8.31
N ALA A 104 17.59 -18.37 -7.33
CA ALA A 104 17.32 -16.97 -7.03
C ALA A 104 17.52 -16.08 -8.28
N ARG A 105 16.53 -15.22 -8.56
CA ARG A 105 16.50 -14.36 -9.76
C ARG A 105 17.66 -13.36 -9.81
N SER A 106 18.11 -12.90 -8.64
CA SER A 106 19.27 -12.05 -8.48
C SER A 106 20.25 -12.74 -7.55
N LYS A 107 21.54 -12.65 -7.87
CA LYS A 107 22.66 -13.09 -7.00
C LYS A 107 23.38 -11.93 -6.32
N ARG A 108 22.95 -10.70 -6.58
CA ARG A 108 23.47 -9.51 -5.91
C ARG A 108 22.93 -9.46 -4.48
N ALA A 109 23.70 -8.82 -3.59
CA ALA A 109 23.22 -8.48 -2.27
C ALA A 109 21.90 -7.71 -2.36
N PHE A 110 20.90 -8.16 -1.63
CA PHE A 110 19.66 -7.46 -1.42
C PHE A 110 19.92 -6.33 -0.43
N LEU A 111 19.53 -5.10 -0.79
CA LEU A 111 19.67 -3.92 0.02
C LEU A 111 18.35 -3.13 0.00
N LEU A 112 17.84 -2.77 1.17
CA LEU A 112 16.75 -1.82 1.31
C LEU A 112 17.27 -0.39 1.06
N PRO A 113 16.57 0.42 0.24
CA PRO A 113 16.84 1.85 0.09
C PRO A 113 16.72 2.57 1.44
N GLU A 114 17.83 3.13 1.91
CA GLU A 114 17.91 3.77 3.24
C GLU A 114 16.94 4.94 3.39
N GLU A 115 16.68 5.66 2.29
CA GLU A 115 15.75 6.78 2.26
C GLU A 115 14.29 6.38 2.53
N PHE A 116 13.95 5.09 2.38
CA PHE A 116 12.62 4.55 2.69
C PHE A 116 12.60 3.67 3.95
N CYS A 117 13.74 3.50 4.63
CA CYS A 117 13.82 2.84 5.93
C CYS A 117 13.38 3.77 7.07
N VAL A 118 12.14 4.26 7.00
CA VAL A 118 11.56 5.21 7.97
C VAL A 118 10.17 4.78 8.44
N GLY A 119 9.78 5.32 9.59
CA GLY A 119 8.51 5.04 10.24
C GLY A 119 8.52 3.75 11.04
N ARG A 120 7.36 3.41 11.60
CA ARG A 120 7.18 2.17 12.36
C ARG A 120 7.35 0.94 11.48
N ASP A 121 7.78 -0.16 12.09
CA ASP A 121 7.88 -1.45 11.40
C ASP A 121 6.53 -2.16 11.33
N ILE A 122 6.26 -2.76 10.18
CA ILE A 122 5.10 -3.62 9.93
C ILE A 122 5.65 -4.98 9.49
N GLY A 123 5.65 -5.93 10.43
CA GLY A 123 6.21 -7.26 10.24
C GLY A 123 7.68 -7.24 9.80
N HIS A 124 8.54 -6.42 10.42
CA HIS A 124 9.97 -6.25 10.09
C HIS A 124 10.29 -5.38 8.86
N LEU A 125 9.30 -4.84 8.16
CA LEU A 125 9.53 -3.84 7.11
C LEU A 125 9.19 -2.43 7.62
N PRO A 126 10.06 -1.44 7.43
CA PRO A 126 9.71 -0.05 7.69
C PRO A 126 8.50 0.36 6.85
N MET A 127 7.58 1.12 7.43
CA MET A 127 6.40 1.64 6.74
C MET A 127 6.77 2.34 5.42
N GLY A 128 7.87 3.11 5.38
CA GLY A 128 8.36 3.74 4.14
C GLY A 128 8.68 2.74 3.02
N MET A 129 9.16 1.54 3.35
CA MET A 129 9.40 0.46 2.38
C MET A 129 8.11 -0.10 1.79
N ILE A 130 7.05 -0.15 2.60
CA ILE A 130 5.72 -0.59 2.16
C ILE A 130 5.10 0.47 1.24
N VAL A 131 5.24 1.76 1.58
CA VAL A 131 4.83 2.87 0.69
C VAL A 131 5.59 2.83 -0.63
N TYR A 132 6.91 2.65 -0.58
CA TYR A 132 7.77 2.51 -1.76
C TYR A 132 7.29 1.38 -2.69
N ALA A 133 7.13 0.18 -2.15
CA ALA A 133 6.74 -0.98 -2.96
C ALA A 133 5.31 -0.83 -3.49
N GLY A 134 4.37 -0.34 -2.67
CA GLY A 134 2.98 -0.13 -3.07
C GLY A 134 2.84 0.90 -4.18
N ARG A 135 3.49 2.06 -4.07
CA ARG A 135 3.51 3.08 -5.13
C ARG A 135 4.10 2.54 -6.42
N ASN A 136 5.18 1.75 -6.34
CA ASN A 136 5.79 1.18 -7.52
C ASN A 136 4.92 0.10 -8.15
N GLN A 137 4.27 -0.76 -7.36
CA GLN A 137 3.29 -1.72 -7.89
C GLN A 137 2.16 -0.99 -8.60
N TYR A 138 1.63 0.08 -8.00
CA TYR A 138 0.58 0.90 -8.59
C TYR A 138 0.99 1.51 -9.93
N ASN A 139 2.19 2.08 -10.05
CA ASN A 139 2.65 2.70 -11.30
C ASN A 139 3.06 1.69 -12.38
N HIS A 140 3.43 0.48 -11.97
CA HIS A 140 3.90 -0.59 -12.85
C HIS A 140 2.92 -1.78 -12.88
N PHE A 141 1.62 -1.54 -12.63
CA PHE A 141 0.60 -2.58 -12.49
C PHE A 141 0.42 -3.43 -13.76
N GLY A 142 0.74 -2.88 -14.94
CA GLY A 142 0.68 -3.57 -16.23
C GLY A 142 1.96 -4.35 -16.57
N GLU A 143 3.01 -4.25 -15.76
CA GLU A 143 4.25 -4.97 -16.01
C GLU A 143 4.14 -6.43 -15.58
N LYS A 144 4.72 -7.33 -16.38
CA LYS A 144 4.73 -8.77 -16.09
C LYS A 144 5.48 -9.10 -14.79
N ARG A 145 6.45 -8.28 -14.42
CA ARG A 145 7.37 -8.50 -13.30
C ARG A 145 7.79 -7.16 -12.72
N LEU A 146 7.78 -7.06 -11.39
CA LEU A 146 8.35 -5.91 -10.69
C LEU A 146 9.83 -6.13 -10.39
N SER A 147 10.50 -5.09 -9.91
CA SER A 147 11.84 -5.18 -9.35
C SER A 147 11.93 -6.24 -8.23
N VAL A 148 13.12 -6.80 -7.99
CA VAL A 148 13.31 -7.83 -6.93
C VAL A 148 12.88 -7.29 -5.58
N LEU A 149 13.21 -6.02 -5.31
CA LEU A 149 12.84 -5.35 -4.08
C LEU A 149 11.32 -5.34 -3.86
N ASN A 150 10.57 -4.88 -4.86
CA ASN A 150 9.11 -4.79 -4.75
C ASN A 150 8.48 -6.19 -4.59
N GLU A 151 8.94 -7.19 -5.37
CA GLU A 151 8.42 -8.55 -5.25
C GLU A 151 8.71 -9.15 -3.86
N VAL A 152 9.89 -8.91 -3.30
CA VAL A 152 10.25 -9.39 -1.96
C VAL A 152 9.37 -8.74 -0.89
N VAL A 153 9.11 -7.43 -0.98
CA VAL A 153 8.18 -6.74 -0.07
C VAL A 153 6.78 -7.35 -0.15
N PHE A 154 6.23 -7.53 -1.35
CA PHE A 154 4.89 -8.12 -1.52
C PHE A 154 4.81 -9.58 -1.08
N ASN A 155 5.82 -10.39 -1.39
CA ASN A 155 5.89 -11.78 -0.91
C ASN A 155 5.92 -11.83 0.62
N HIS A 156 6.65 -10.91 1.24
CA HIS A 156 6.70 -10.80 2.68
C HIS A 156 5.34 -10.40 3.28
N LEU A 157 4.66 -9.39 2.73
CA LEU A 157 3.30 -9.01 3.15
C LEU A 157 2.30 -10.16 2.93
N HIS A 158 2.45 -10.93 1.85
CA HIS A 158 1.63 -12.11 1.60
C HIS A 158 1.90 -13.22 2.62
N ASN A 159 3.14 -13.40 3.09
CA ASN A 159 3.44 -14.37 4.15
C ASN A 159 2.86 -13.95 5.50
N LEU A 160 2.85 -12.65 5.81
CA LEU A 160 2.20 -12.11 7.02
C LEU A 160 0.68 -12.28 6.95
N TRP A 161 0.10 -12.07 5.76
CA TRP A 161 -1.33 -12.20 5.52
C TRP A 161 -1.61 -13.04 4.27
N PRO A 162 -1.62 -14.39 4.40
CA PRO A 162 -1.82 -15.28 3.25
C PRO A 162 -3.23 -15.20 2.66
N ALA A 163 -4.23 -14.95 3.50
CA ALA A 163 -5.63 -14.87 3.11
C ALA A 163 -6.29 -13.66 3.81
N PRO A 164 -5.93 -12.42 3.44
CA PRO A 164 -6.51 -11.25 4.06
C PRO A 164 -7.99 -11.15 3.66
N GLY A 165 -8.85 -10.81 4.63
CA GLY A 165 -10.30 -10.73 4.41
C GLY A 165 -10.71 -9.64 3.42
N ASN A 166 -12.01 -9.55 3.14
CA ASN A 166 -12.63 -8.43 2.39
C ASN A 166 -12.07 -8.21 0.97
N GLY A 167 -11.59 -9.29 0.34
CA GLY A 167 -11.03 -9.22 -1.01
C GLY A 167 -9.75 -8.39 -1.07
N LEU A 168 -8.95 -8.39 -0.02
CA LEU A 168 -7.57 -7.91 -0.08
C LEU A 168 -6.66 -9.01 -0.67
N SER A 169 -5.48 -8.65 -1.14
CA SER A 169 -4.45 -9.60 -1.57
C SER A 169 -3.10 -8.90 -1.68
N PHE A 170 -2.02 -9.62 -1.36
CA PHE A 170 -0.64 -9.23 -1.65
C PHE A 170 0.03 -10.16 -2.67
N ASN A 171 -0.71 -11.14 -3.21
CA ASN A 171 -0.18 -12.06 -4.21
C ASN A 171 -0.13 -11.38 -5.60
N LEU A 172 1.07 -10.99 -6.00
CA LEU A 172 1.35 -10.33 -7.30
C LEU A 172 1.09 -11.23 -8.52
N TYR A 173 0.96 -12.55 -8.35
CA TYR A 173 0.76 -13.50 -9.43
C TYR A 173 -0.67 -14.06 -9.47
N GLY A 174 -1.57 -13.52 -8.65
CA GLY A 174 -2.98 -13.83 -8.72
C GLY A 174 -3.70 -13.04 -9.81
N ASP A 175 -5.03 -13.17 -9.84
CA ASP A 175 -5.88 -12.52 -10.85
C ASP A 175 -6.02 -10.99 -10.66
N LYS A 176 -5.46 -10.43 -9.58
CA LYS A 176 -5.57 -9.00 -9.28
C LYS A 176 -4.36 -8.24 -9.79
N HIS A 177 -4.63 -7.17 -10.53
CA HIS A 177 -3.61 -6.29 -11.08
C HIS A 177 -3.21 -5.14 -10.14
N PHE A 178 -4.07 -4.77 -9.20
CA PHE A 178 -3.82 -3.69 -8.27
C PHE A 178 -3.86 -4.19 -6.83
N HIS A 179 -2.95 -3.65 -6.01
CA HIS A 179 -2.85 -3.98 -4.60
C HIS A 179 -2.78 -2.74 -3.70
N SER A 180 -2.94 -1.55 -4.25
CA SER A 180 -2.85 -0.27 -3.53
C SER A 180 -3.75 -0.22 -2.30
N TYR A 181 -5.00 -0.69 -2.40
CA TYR A 181 -5.92 -0.69 -1.27
C TYR A 181 -5.49 -1.71 -0.20
N SER A 182 -4.92 -2.85 -0.62
CA SER A 182 -4.35 -3.83 0.31
C SER A 182 -3.14 -3.26 1.03
N VAL A 183 -2.32 -2.47 0.35
CA VAL A 183 -1.19 -1.75 0.95
C VAL A 183 -1.68 -0.72 1.97
N LEU A 184 -2.71 0.08 1.65
CA LEU A 184 -3.30 0.99 2.64
C LEU A 184 -3.84 0.23 3.86
N ALA A 185 -4.44 -0.94 3.66
CA ALA A 185 -4.94 -1.78 4.76
C ALA A 185 -3.80 -2.27 5.66
N ALA A 186 -2.68 -2.73 5.07
CA ALA A 186 -1.48 -3.11 5.84
C ALA A 186 -0.89 -1.92 6.62
N LEU A 187 -0.94 -0.72 6.03
CA LEU A 187 -0.52 0.52 6.69
C LEU A 187 -1.52 0.96 7.76
N GLY A 188 -2.72 0.38 7.86
CA GLY A 188 -3.77 0.91 8.74
C GLY A 188 -4.33 2.25 8.26
N TRP A 189 -4.05 2.64 7.02
CA TRP A 189 -4.56 3.83 6.34
C TRP A 189 -5.83 3.51 5.56
N THR A 190 -6.65 2.60 6.08
CA THR A 190 -7.98 2.35 5.54
C THR A 190 -8.98 2.98 6.45
N ASP A 191 -9.99 3.58 5.84
CA ASP A 191 -11.09 4.07 6.62
C ASP A 191 -11.98 2.91 7.08
N ASN A 192 -12.20 2.81 8.39
CA ASN A 192 -13.24 1.98 8.98
C ASN A 192 -14.45 2.88 9.29
N THR A 193 -15.51 2.37 9.89
CA THR A 193 -16.72 3.17 10.21
C THR A 193 -16.48 4.39 11.13
N LYS A 194 -15.22 4.69 11.50
CA LYS A 194 -14.81 5.78 12.40
C LYS A 194 -13.96 6.88 11.75
N GLU A 195 -13.79 6.92 10.43
CA GLU A 195 -13.07 8.02 9.74
C GLU A 195 -11.57 8.13 10.13
N LEU A 196 -10.94 7.01 10.47
CA LEU A 196 -9.58 6.96 11.05
C LEU A 196 -8.45 6.87 10.01
N GLY A 197 -8.76 6.67 8.73
CA GLY A 197 -7.76 6.48 7.68
C GLY A 197 -6.83 7.70 7.51
N TYR A 198 -7.40 8.89 7.30
CA TYR A 198 -6.64 10.12 7.14
C TYR A 198 -5.88 10.54 8.41
N PRO A 199 -6.47 10.47 9.62
CA PRO A 199 -5.72 10.68 10.86
C PRO A 199 -4.51 9.77 11.02
N ALA A 200 -4.64 8.46 10.74
CA ALA A 200 -3.52 7.51 10.83
C ALA A 200 -2.42 7.85 9.81
N TYR A 201 -2.80 8.15 8.57
CA TYR A 201 -1.87 8.64 7.54
C TYR A 201 -1.13 9.91 7.99
N LYS A 202 -1.86 10.88 8.54
CA LYS A 202 -1.29 12.16 8.98
C LYS A 202 -0.34 11.94 10.14
N GLN A 203 -0.67 11.07 11.08
CA GLN A 203 0.19 10.72 12.20
C GLN A 203 1.50 10.09 11.70
N ASP A 204 1.40 9.02 10.93
CA ASP A 204 2.56 8.30 10.41
C ASP A 204 3.47 9.23 9.58
N LEU A 205 2.90 10.08 8.73
CA LEU A 205 3.70 11.06 7.99
C LEU A 205 4.29 12.16 8.87
N SER A 206 3.57 12.66 9.87
CA SER A 206 4.14 13.67 10.77
C SER A 206 5.32 13.10 11.55
N ASP A 207 5.24 11.83 11.96
CA ASP A 207 6.30 11.14 12.69
C ASP A 207 7.58 10.95 11.85
N VAL A 208 7.45 10.52 10.58
CA VAL A 208 8.63 10.35 9.71
C VAL A 208 9.23 11.66 9.22
N LEU A 209 8.43 12.73 9.20
CA LEU A 209 8.83 14.07 8.79
C LEU A 209 9.29 14.95 9.96
N GLU A 210 9.16 14.46 11.21
CA GLU A 210 9.42 15.19 12.46
C GLU A 210 8.70 16.54 12.54
N ILE A 211 7.42 16.56 12.14
CA ILE A 211 6.56 17.75 12.24
C ILE A 211 5.85 17.72 13.59
N GLU A 212 6.07 18.74 14.43
CA GLU A 212 5.34 18.91 15.69
C GLU A 212 3.82 19.05 15.45
N HIS A 213 3.03 18.39 16.30
CA HIS A 213 1.57 18.29 16.21
C HIS A 213 0.83 19.55 16.66
#